data_AF-A0A2X2UY02-F1
#
_entry.id   AF-A0A2X2UY02-F1
#
_cell.length_a   1.000
_cell.length_b   1.000
_cell.length_c   1.000
_cell.angle_alpha   90.00
_cell.angle_beta   90.00
_cell.angle_gamma   90.00
#
_symmetry.space_group_name_H-M   'P 1'
#
loop_
_entity.id
_entity.type
_entity.pdbx_description
1 polymer ?
#
loop_
_entity_poly.entity_id
_entity_poly.type
_entity_poly.pdbx_seq_one_letter_code
_entity_poly.pdbx_strand_id
1 'polypeptide(L)'
;MLKLGDWLEMPKYGADGAVIDIGLTTVKVRNWDNTITTIPTWSLVSDSFKNWSGMSASGGRRIKRSISIDATSIHFLDEDEQQRLYKAHLLKPYLTTRHQEIQEWNQQQTAPESVLNHRRMTNIGTFRAYLNEYLRHHPRIRKDMTMMVRQLAPDDQGLPIEIYAFTNTVVWLEYESIQADIFDHIFAVVEEFGLRIHQSPTGNDIRALSGAFQR
;
A
#
# COMPACT_ATOMS: atom_id res chain seq x y z
N MET A 1 12.78 20.15 -19.31
CA MET A 1 12.77 20.21 -20.79
C MET A 1 12.77 18.77 -21.31
N LEU A 2 11.88 18.44 -22.24
CA LEU A 2 11.71 17.08 -22.78
C LEU A 2 12.93 16.68 -23.66
N LYS A 3 13.38 15.43 -23.56
CA LYS A 3 14.50 14.89 -24.36
C LYS A 3 14.08 13.65 -25.14
N LEU A 4 14.83 13.32 -26.19
CA LEU A 4 14.71 12.03 -26.87
C LEU A 4 14.94 10.89 -25.87
N GLY A 5 14.10 9.86 -25.93
CA GLY A 5 14.11 8.73 -25.02
C GLY A 5 13.37 8.94 -23.70
N ASP A 6 12.94 10.16 -23.37
CA ASP A 6 12.10 10.39 -22.19
C ASP A 6 10.78 9.62 -22.32
N TRP A 7 10.33 9.03 -21.22
CA TRP A 7 8.97 8.52 -21.12
C TRP A 7 7.99 9.66 -20.85
N LEU A 8 7.13 9.93 -21.83
CA LEU A 8 6.08 10.93 -21.79
C LEU A 8 4.70 10.27 -21.70
N GLU A 9 3.87 10.77 -20.78
CA GLU A 9 2.45 10.40 -20.66
C GLU A 9 1.59 11.67 -20.82
N MET A 10 0.71 11.66 -21.82
CA MET A 10 -0.19 12.74 -22.16
C MET A 10 -1.54 12.17 -22.64
N PRO A 11 -2.45 11.82 -21.70
CA PRO A 11 -3.69 11.10 -22.00
C PRO A 11 -4.59 11.78 -23.03
N LYS A 12 -4.63 13.13 -23.03
CA LYS A 12 -5.42 13.93 -23.97
C LYS A 12 -5.13 13.61 -25.45
N TYR A 13 -3.90 13.21 -25.76
CA TYR A 13 -3.47 12.87 -27.12
C TYR A 13 -3.21 11.36 -27.28
N GLY A 14 -3.53 10.54 -26.26
CA GLY A 14 -3.24 9.10 -26.30
C GLY A 14 -1.74 8.81 -26.43
N ALA A 15 -0.89 9.60 -25.77
CA ALA A 15 0.55 9.35 -25.73
C ALA A 15 0.93 8.75 -24.38
N ASP A 16 1.54 7.56 -24.38
CA ASP A 16 2.14 6.92 -23.22
C ASP A 16 3.30 6.05 -23.69
N GLY A 17 4.50 6.63 -23.71
CA GLY A 17 5.68 5.90 -24.16
C GLY A 17 6.92 6.76 -24.36
N ALA A 18 7.88 6.22 -25.10
CA ALA A 18 9.17 6.85 -25.31
C ALA A 18 9.12 7.90 -26.43
N VAL A 19 9.67 9.09 -26.18
CA VAL A 19 9.87 10.10 -27.21
C VAL A 19 10.91 9.60 -28.22
N ILE A 20 10.50 9.41 -29.46
CA ILE A 20 11.36 8.90 -30.53
C ILE A 20 11.85 9.99 -31.49
N ASP A 21 11.15 11.13 -31.56
CA ASP A 21 11.51 12.24 -32.44
C ASP A 21 11.00 13.57 -31.87
N ILE A 22 11.80 14.63 -32.00
CA ILE A 22 11.45 15.99 -31.60
C ILE A 22 11.73 16.91 -32.78
N GLY A 23 10.68 17.24 -33.53
CA GLY A 23 10.72 18.23 -34.60
C GLY A 23 10.36 19.63 -34.10
N LEU A 24 10.40 20.60 -35.01
CA LEU A 24 10.04 21.99 -34.70
C LEU A 24 8.55 22.13 -34.33
N THR A 25 7.67 21.47 -35.09
CA THR A 25 6.20 21.60 -34.96
C THR A 25 5.54 20.37 -34.35
N THR A 26 6.23 19.25 -34.27
CA THR A 26 5.68 17.98 -33.77
C THR A 26 6.70 17.20 -32.95
N VAL A 27 6.20 16.42 -32.00
CA VAL A 27 6.94 15.43 -31.24
C VAL A 27 6.29 14.08 -31.47
N LYS A 28 7.09 13.05 -31.76
CA LYS A 28 6.58 11.68 -31.93
C LYS A 28 6.91 10.85 -30.69
N VAL A 29 5.89 10.17 -30.19
CA VAL A 29 5.98 9.24 -29.07
C VAL A 29 5.67 7.85 -29.59
N ARG A 30 6.54 6.89 -29.32
CA ARG A 30 6.23 5.46 -29.51
C ARG A 30 5.59 4.95 -28.23
N ASN A 31 4.32 4.63 -28.29
CA ASN A 31 3.58 4.07 -27.18
C ASN A 31 4.07 2.67 -26.81
N TRP A 32 3.73 2.20 -25.61
CA TRP A 32 4.10 0.84 -25.17
C TRP A 32 3.47 -0.28 -25.99
N ASP A 33 2.35 -0.01 -26.66
CA ASP A 33 1.72 -0.91 -27.65
C ASP A 33 2.38 -0.82 -29.06
N ASN A 34 3.50 -0.12 -29.17
CA ASN A 34 4.26 0.17 -30.39
C ASN A 34 3.58 1.08 -31.43
N THR A 35 2.42 1.67 -31.12
CA THR A 35 1.83 2.72 -31.96
C THR A 35 2.64 4.02 -31.89
N ILE A 36 2.48 4.91 -32.87
CA ILE A 36 3.16 6.21 -32.90
C ILE A 36 2.12 7.32 -32.76
N THR A 37 2.18 8.06 -31.66
CA THR A 37 1.40 9.27 -31.44
C THR A 37 2.22 10.49 -31.85
N THR A 38 1.65 11.35 -32.69
CA THR A 38 2.27 12.62 -33.08
C THR A 38 1.57 13.77 -32.36
N ILE A 39 2.31 14.49 -31.52
CA ILE A 39 1.81 15.58 -30.68
C ILE A 39 2.34 16.91 -31.24
N PRO A 40 1.49 17.92 -31.48
CA PRO A 40 1.96 19.25 -31.83
C PRO A 40 2.81 19.87 -30.70
N THR A 41 3.91 20.54 -31.04
CA THR A 41 4.82 21.11 -30.01
C THR A 41 4.12 22.15 -29.12
N TRP A 42 3.15 22.91 -29.65
CA TRP A 42 2.39 23.88 -28.87
C TRP A 42 1.61 23.23 -27.71
N SER A 43 1.15 21.99 -27.89
CA SER A 43 0.41 21.24 -26.86
C SER A 43 1.28 20.92 -25.64
N LEU A 44 2.60 20.76 -25.81
CA LEU A 44 3.54 20.55 -24.70
C LEU A 44 3.78 21.82 -23.87
N VAL A 45 3.39 22.98 -24.38
CA VAL A 45 3.48 24.27 -23.67
C VAL A 45 2.12 24.63 -23.06
N SER A 46 1.02 24.37 -23.77
CA SER A 46 -0.32 24.78 -23.36
C SER A 46 -1.01 23.78 -22.43
N ASP A 47 -0.74 22.48 -22.57
CA ASP A 47 -1.37 21.42 -21.79
C ASP A 47 -0.39 20.80 -20.79
N SER A 48 -0.91 20.30 -19.66
CA SER A 48 -0.11 19.54 -18.71
C SER A 48 0.18 18.13 -19.23
N PHE A 49 1.40 17.64 -19.00
CA PHE A 49 1.82 16.27 -19.29
C PHE A 49 2.74 15.76 -18.17
N LYS A 50 2.93 14.44 -18.08
CA LYS A 50 3.90 13.84 -17.16
C LYS A 50 5.16 13.45 -17.91
N ASN A 51 6.31 13.81 -17.34
CA ASN A 51 7.61 13.33 -17.79
C ASN A 51 8.20 12.42 -16.72
N TRP A 52 8.31 11.13 -17.03
CA TRP A 52 8.78 10.10 -16.11
C TRP A 52 10.31 10.03 -16.00
N SER A 53 11.06 10.84 -16.76
CA SER A 53 12.53 10.91 -16.65
C SER A 53 13.02 11.22 -15.23
N GLY A 54 12.27 12.03 -14.47
CA GLY A 54 12.57 12.29 -13.05
C GLY A 54 12.48 11.04 -12.18
N MET A 55 11.51 10.15 -12.45
CA MET A 55 11.40 8.86 -11.76
C MET A 55 12.57 7.96 -12.14
N SER A 56 12.88 7.83 -13.43
CA SER A 56 14.02 7.03 -13.91
C SER A 56 15.35 7.51 -13.32
N ALA A 57 15.57 8.84 -13.30
CA ALA A 57 16.78 9.44 -12.75
C ALA A 57 16.86 9.35 -11.22
N SER A 58 15.73 9.27 -10.53
CA SER A 58 15.72 9.16 -9.07
C SER A 58 16.39 7.87 -8.60
N GLY A 59 16.33 6.79 -9.39
CA GLY A 59 16.79 5.46 -9.01
C GLY A 59 15.79 4.66 -8.17
N GLY A 60 14.54 5.09 -8.08
CA GLY A 60 13.50 4.35 -7.37
C GLY A 60 12.10 4.62 -7.91
N ARG A 61 11.27 3.58 -7.92
CA ARG A 61 9.90 3.65 -8.42
C ARG A 61 8.91 3.43 -7.28
N ARG A 62 7.87 4.26 -7.24
CA ARG A 62 6.93 4.30 -6.12
C ARG A 62 5.95 3.12 -6.17
N ILE A 63 5.83 2.38 -5.09
CA ILE A 63 4.70 1.51 -4.77
C ILE A 63 3.69 2.35 -4.00
N LYS A 64 2.46 2.43 -4.50
CA LYS A 64 1.33 3.10 -3.84
C LYS A 64 0.07 2.30 -4.14
N ARG A 65 -0.17 1.27 -3.34
CA ARG A 65 -1.31 0.36 -3.47
C ARG A 65 -1.89 0.08 -2.10
N SER A 66 -3.17 -0.24 -2.06
CA SER A 66 -3.87 -0.54 -0.81
C SER A 66 -4.47 -1.94 -0.86
N ILE A 67 -4.57 -2.56 0.31
CA ILE A 67 -5.48 -3.69 0.56
C ILE A 67 -6.61 -3.16 1.45
N SER A 68 -7.85 -3.54 1.17
CA SER A 68 -8.96 -3.17 2.05
C SER A 68 -9.22 -4.27 3.06
N ILE A 69 -9.28 -3.89 4.34
CA ILE A 69 -9.55 -4.80 5.45
C ILE A 69 -11.04 -4.76 5.79
N ASP A 70 -11.63 -5.93 6.01
CA ASP A 70 -12.98 -6.04 6.57
C ASP A 70 -12.99 -5.46 7.99
N ALA A 71 -13.68 -4.32 8.15
CA ALA A 71 -13.76 -3.61 9.42
C ALA A 71 -14.36 -4.45 10.56
N THR A 72 -15.16 -5.48 10.25
CA THR A 72 -15.75 -6.40 11.25
C THR A 72 -14.75 -7.40 11.81
N SER A 73 -13.59 -7.58 11.16
CA SER A 73 -12.49 -8.41 11.67
C SER A 73 -11.57 -7.68 12.65
N ILE A 74 -11.77 -6.37 12.85
CA ILE A 74 -10.92 -5.56 13.73
C ILE A 74 -11.35 -5.74 15.19
N HIS A 75 -10.41 -6.12 16.04
CA HIS A 75 -10.64 -6.32 17.48
C HIS A 75 -9.39 -6.05 18.31
N PHE A 76 -9.56 -6.03 19.64
CA PHE A 76 -8.44 -6.01 20.58
C PHE A 76 -7.81 -7.39 20.67
N LEU A 77 -6.48 -7.45 20.65
CA LEU A 77 -5.75 -8.70 20.76
C LEU A 77 -5.92 -9.31 22.16
N ASP A 78 -6.30 -10.58 22.21
CA ASP A 78 -6.29 -11.34 23.45
C ASP A 78 -4.86 -11.81 23.83
N GLU A 79 -4.72 -12.48 24.97
CA GLU A 79 -3.42 -12.96 25.46
C GLU A 79 -2.83 -14.05 24.55
N ASP A 80 -3.65 -14.96 24.02
CA ASP A 80 -3.21 -16.07 23.18
C ASP A 80 -2.71 -15.56 21.81
N GLU A 81 -3.43 -14.61 21.22
CA GLU A 81 -3.01 -13.91 20.01
C GLU A 81 -1.71 -13.14 20.22
N GLN A 82 -1.59 -12.41 21.34
CA GLN A 82 -0.35 -11.70 21.67
C GLN A 82 0.83 -12.67 21.79
N GLN A 83 0.67 -13.80 22.47
CA GLN A 83 1.72 -14.82 22.61
C GLN A 83 2.10 -15.45 21.27
N ARG A 84 1.11 -15.72 20.39
CA ARG A 84 1.36 -16.22 19.03
C ARG A 84 2.16 -15.22 18.21
N LEU A 85 1.75 -13.95 18.21
CA LEU A 85 2.44 -12.87 17.48
C LEU A 85 3.83 -12.56 18.06
N TYR A 86 4.04 -12.76 19.36
CA TYR A 86 5.35 -12.57 20.01
C TYR A 86 6.44 -13.52 19.49
N LYS A 87 6.05 -14.64 18.87
CA LYS A 87 6.97 -15.58 18.21
C LYS A 87 7.57 -15.01 16.92
N ALA A 88 6.93 -14.02 16.30
CA ALA A 88 7.41 -13.40 15.07
C ALA A 88 8.61 -12.46 15.36
N HIS A 89 9.77 -12.81 14.79
CA HIS A 89 11.02 -12.09 15.05
C HIS A 89 10.94 -10.58 14.76
N LEU A 90 10.38 -10.19 13.62
CA LEU A 90 10.25 -8.78 13.20
C LEU A 90 9.30 -7.96 14.10
N LEU A 91 8.36 -8.62 14.76
CA LEU A 91 7.30 -7.97 15.52
C LEU A 91 7.60 -7.89 17.03
N LYS A 92 8.47 -8.78 17.52
CA LYS A 92 8.85 -8.88 18.93
C LYS A 92 9.33 -7.55 19.56
N PRO A 93 10.20 -6.74 18.90
CA PRO A 93 10.61 -5.45 19.46
C PRO A 93 9.42 -4.52 19.65
N TYR A 94 8.56 -4.39 18.62
CA TYR A 94 7.36 -3.58 18.67
C TYR A 94 6.42 -4.02 19.80
N LEU A 95 6.11 -5.32 19.90
CA LEU A 95 5.20 -5.84 20.93
C LEU A 95 5.73 -5.57 22.34
N THR A 96 7.03 -5.74 22.56
CA THR A 96 7.66 -5.50 23.86
C THR A 96 7.50 -4.04 24.28
N THR A 97 7.86 -3.10 23.41
CA THR A 97 7.73 -1.67 23.69
C THR A 97 6.27 -1.27 23.85
N ARG A 98 5.37 -1.74 22.97
CA ARG A 98 3.96 -1.36 23.04
C ARG A 98 3.26 -1.89 24.29
N HIS A 99 3.61 -3.10 24.73
CA HIS A 99 3.07 -3.68 25.94
C HIS A 99 3.46 -2.85 27.18
N GLN A 100 4.74 -2.45 27.28
CA GLN A 100 5.22 -1.58 28.37
C GLN A 100 4.49 -0.23 28.39
N GLU A 101 4.43 0.46 27.25
CA GLU A 101 3.73 1.77 27.15
C GLU A 101 2.25 1.68 27.55
N ILE A 102 1.58 0.58 27.19
CA ILE A 102 0.17 0.37 27.53
C ILE A 102 0.01 0.09 29.03
N GLN A 103 0.89 -0.73 29.62
CA GLN A 103 0.85 -1.02 31.04
C GLN A 103 1.08 0.23 31.89
N GLU A 104 2.11 1.02 31.56
CA GLU A 104 2.41 2.27 32.25
C GLU A 104 1.24 3.25 32.21
N TRP A 105 0.60 3.40 31.04
CA TRP A 105 -0.58 4.25 30.90
C TRP A 105 -1.77 3.72 31.70
N ASN A 106 -2.04 2.41 31.64
CA ASN A 106 -3.17 1.78 32.34
C ASN A 106 -3.01 1.85 33.87
N GLN A 107 -1.78 1.74 34.40
CA GLN A 107 -1.51 1.82 35.84
C GLN A 107 -1.76 3.22 36.43
N GLN A 108 -1.65 4.27 35.60
CA GLN A 108 -1.92 5.64 36.02
C GLN A 108 -3.42 5.96 36.11
N GLN A 109 -4.29 5.06 35.64
CA GLN A 109 -5.71 5.30 35.52
C GLN A 109 -6.49 4.71 36.71
N THR A 110 -7.17 5.58 37.47
CA THR A 110 -8.02 5.18 38.62
C THR A 110 -9.46 4.82 38.22
N ALA A 111 -9.71 4.61 36.92
CA ALA A 111 -11.06 4.38 36.42
C ALA A 111 -11.55 2.95 36.76
N PRO A 112 -12.88 2.75 36.87
CA PRO A 112 -13.46 1.42 37.06
C PRO A 112 -13.04 0.45 35.94
N GLU A 113 -13.02 -0.84 36.27
CA GLU A 113 -12.67 -1.90 35.33
C GLU A 113 -13.62 -1.89 34.12
N SER A 114 -13.10 -1.49 32.96
CA SER A 114 -13.82 -1.49 31.68
C SER A 114 -12.83 -1.49 30.54
N VAL A 115 -13.15 -2.22 29.47
CA VAL A 115 -12.36 -2.23 28.23
C VAL A 115 -12.23 -0.82 27.63
N LEU A 116 -13.23 0.04 27.85
CA LEU A 116 -13.22 1.42 27.34
C LEU A 116 -12.26 2.33 28.10
N ASN A 117 -11.91 1.97 29.34
CA ASN A 117 -11.06 2.77 30.22
C ASN A 117 -9.57 2.41 30.10
N HIS A 118 -9.26 1.28 29.45
CA HIS A 118 -7.91 0.78 29.30
C HIS A 118 -7.45 0.80 27.84
N ARG A 119 -6.18 1.15 27.63
CA ARG A 119 -5.53 0.95 26.35
C ARG A 119 -5.25 -0.54 26.14
N ARG A 120 -5.44 -0.99 24.91
CA ARG A 120 -5.13 -2.36 24.45
C ARG A 120 -4.58 -2.30 23.03
N MET A 121 -3.80 -3.32 22.67
CA MET A 121 -3.34 -3.48 21.30
C MET A 121 -4.50 -3.97 20.43
N THR A 122 -4.57 -3.47 19.20
CA THR A 122 -5.53 -3.94 18.20
C THR A 122 -4.80 -4.78 17.17
N ASN A 123 -5.47 -5.78 16.63
CA ASN A 123 -4.90 -6.63 15.61
C ASN A 123 -4.46 -5.83 14.36
N ILE A 124 -5.27 -4.88 13.92
CA ILE A 124 -4.95 -3.99 12.78
C ILE A 124 -3.77 -3.05 13.06
N GLY A 125 -3.64 -2.54 14.28
CA GLY A 125 -2.51 -1.70 14.68
C GLY A 125 -1.20 -2.49 14.65
N THR A 126 -1.24 -3.72 15.16
CA THR A 126 -0.12 -4.66 15.18
C THR A 126 0.26 -5.14 13.78
N PHE A 127 -0.71 -5.43 12.91
CA PHE A 127 -0.48 -5.77 11.51
C PHE A 127 0.23 -4.63 10.75
N ARG A 128 -0.21 -3.38 10.94
CA ARG A 128 0.46 -2.21 10.35
C ARG A 128 1.90 -2.06 10.86
N ALA A 129 2.15 -2.33 12.14
CA ALA A 129 3.50 -2.30 12.68
C ALA A 129 4.38 -3.38 12.06
N TYR A 130 3.86 -4.61 11.94
CA TYR A 130 4.53 -5.71 11.26
C TYR A 130 4.89 -5.36 9.81
N LEU A 131 3.94 -4.84 9.02
CA LEU A 131 4.20 -4.49 7.62
C LEU A 131 5.24 -3.37 7.48
N ASN A 132 5.26 -2.39 8.38
CA ASN A 132 6.32 -1.38 8.39
C ASN A 132 7.70 -2.03 8.63
N GLU A 133 7.81 -2.95 9.58
CA GLU A 133 9.07 -3.66 9.85
C GLU A 133 9.47 -4.60 8.71
N TYR A 134 8.50 -5.29 8.10
CA TYR A 134 8.71 -6.10 6.91
C TYR A 134 9.30 -5.27 5.77
N LEU A 135 8.69 -4.12 5.45
CA LEU A 135 9.20 -3.22 4.42
C LEU A 135 10.56 -2.62 4.80
N ARG A 136 10.81 -2.30 6.08
CA ARG A 136 12.12 -1.84 6.57
C ARG A 136 13.23 -2.86 6.33
N HIS A 137 12.95 -4.15 6.46
CA HIS A 137 13.93 -5.22 6.25
C HIS A 137 13.95 -5.75 4.81
N HIS A 138 13.00 -5.35 3.95
CA HIS A 138 12.93 -5.84 2.57
C HIS A 138 14.11 -5.35 1.71
N PRO A 139 14.93 -6.24 1.10
CA PRO A 139 16.19 -5.86 0.45
C PRO A 139 16.00 -5.03 -0.83
N ARG A 140 14.85 -5.15 -1.49
CA ARG A 140 14.53 -4.43 -2.75
C ARG A 140 13.74 -3.13 -2.55
N ILE A 141 13.53 -2.71 -1.29
CA ILE A 141 12.88 -1.44 -0.94
C ILE A 141 13.94 -0.44 -0.50
N ARG A 142 13.85 0.76 -1.05
CA ARG A 142 14.78 1.86 -0.79
C ARG A 142 14.49 2.52 0.56
N LYS A 143 15.51 2.69 1.41
CA LYS A 143 15.35 3.10 2.82
C LYS A 143 15.54 4.61 3.07
N ASP A 144 16.24 5.28 2.17
CA ASP A 144 16.45 6.74 2.14
C ASP A 144 15.23 7.51 1.61
N MET A 145 14.23 6.82 1.05
CA MET A 145 12.98 7.40 0.59
C MET A 145 11.83 7.15 1.56
N THR A 146 10.77 7.95 1.44
CA THR A 146 9.58 7.80 2.27
C THR A 146 8.99 6.39 2.18
N MET A 147 8.80 5.79 3.35
CA MET A 147 8.20 4.48 3.52
C MET A 147 7.19 4.55 4.67
N MET A 148 5.96 4.13 4.40
CA MET A 148 4.90 4.09 5.40
C MET A 148 3.85 3.04 5.04
N VAL A 149 3.33 2.40 6.06
CA VAL A 149 2.05 1.68 6.00
C VAL A 149 1.03 2.48 6.80
N ARG A 150 -0.06 2.91 6.16
CA ARG A 150 -1.05 3.79 6.78
C ARG A 150 -2.48 3.36 6.49
N GLN A 151 -3.40 3.77 7.35
CA GLN A 151 -4.84 3.66 7.10
C GLN A 151 -5.29 4.85 6.23
N LEU A 152 -6.11 4.59 5.22
CA LEU A 152 -6.88 5.62 4.54
C LEU A 152 -8.24 5.79 5.23
N ALA A 153 -9.03 6.76 4.77
CA ALA A 153 -10.42 6.88 5.22
C ALA A 153 -11.16 5.55 4.92
N PRO A 154 -11.94 5.02 5.87
CA PRO A 154 -12.82 3.89 5.59
C PRO A 154 -13.81 4.25 4.48
N ASP A 155 -14.12 3.27 3.64
CA ASP A 155 -15.12 3.36 2.59
C ASP A 155 -16.09 2.17 2.66
N ASP A 156 -17.00 2.06 1.69
CA ASP A 156 -17.93 0.95 1.54
C ASP A 156 -17.21 -0.41 1.34
N GLN A 157 -15.94 -0.34 0.91
CA GLN A 157 -15.06 -1.48 0.74
C GLN A 157 -14.20 -1.77 1.98
N GLY A 158 -14.55 -1.23 3.17
CA GLY A 158 -13.87 -1.51 4.44
C GLY A 158 -12.83 -0.46 4.82
N LEU A 159 -11.71 -0.89 5.42
CA LEU A 159 -10.63 0.00 5.86
C LEU A 159 -9.37 -0.23 5.02
N PRO A 160 -9.06 0.68 4.07
CA PRO A 160 -7.86 0.53 3.24
C PRO A 160 -6.58 0.75 4.05
N ILE A 161 -5.65 -0.20 3.92
CA ILE A 161 -4.26 -0.14 4.36
C ILE A 161 -3.38 0.13 3.14
N GLU A 162 -2.87 1.35 3.03
CA GLU A 162 -1.99 1.76 1.95
C GLU A 162 -0.53 1.40 2.27
N ILE A 163 0.09 0.69 1.33
CA ILE A 163 1.53 0.44 1.26
C ILE A 163 2.15 1.53 0.39
N TYR A 164 2.93 2.40 1.02
CA TYR A 164 3.65 3.47 0.36
C TYR A 164 5.16 3.26 0.56
N ALA A 165 5.87 2.93 -0.50
CA ALA A 165 7.31 2.71 -0.47
C ALA A 165 7.93 3.00 -1.85
N PHE A 166 9.26 2.98 -1.94
CA PHE A 166 9.98 3.06 -3.20
C PHE A 166 10.84 1.81 -3.39
N THR A 167 10.82 1.23 -4.58
CA THR A 167 11.77 0.17 -4.96
C THR A 167 13.16 0.76 -5.17
N ASN A 168 14.19 -0.05 -5.06
CA ASN A 168 15.58 0.31 -5.39
C ASN A 168 15.91 0.13 -6.88
N THR A 169 14.90 -0.14 -7.71
CA THR A 169 14.99 -0.29 -9.17
C THR A 169 13.93 0.56 -9.86
N VAL A 170 14.21 0.97 -11.08
CA VAL A 170 13.27 1.66 -12.00
C VAL A 170 12.87 0.77 -13.18
N VAL A 171 13.48 -0.41 -13.31
CA VAL A 171 13.17 -1.38 -14.36
C VAL A 171 11.76 -1.90 -14.15
N TRP A 172 10.92 -1.78 -15.19
CA TRP A 172 9.49 -2.05 -15.04
C TRP A 172 9.20 -3.50 -14.63
N LEU A 173 9.81 -4.48 -15.30
CA LEU A 173 9.59 -5.90 -14.98
C LEU A 173 9.98 -6.24 -13.53
N GLU A 174 11.12 -5.72 -13.05
CA GLU A 174 11.56 -5.93 -11.68
C GLU A 174 10.63 -5.25 -10.67
N TYR A 175 10.20 -4.02 -10.97
CA TYR A 175 9.24 -3.28 -10.15
C TYR A 175 7.93 -4.05 -9.98
N GLU A 176 7.36 -4.60 -11.06
CA GLU A 176 6.12 -5.40 -10.98
C GLU A 176 6.35 -6.67 -10.16
N SER A 177 7.48 -7.36 -10.34
CA SER A 177 7.83 -8.55 -9.57
C SER A 177 7.98 -8.25 -8.07
N ILE A 178 8.65 -7.15 -7.70
CA ILE A 178 8.79 -6.73 -6.29
C ILE A 178 7.42 -6.41 -5.70
N GLN A 179 6.58 -5.71 -6.44
CA GLN A 179 5.24 -5.34 -5.98
C GLN A 179 4.36 -6.57 -5.78
N ALA A 180 4.38 -7.53 -6.72
CA ALA A 180 3.64 -8.78 -6.59
C ALA A 180 4.07 -9.57 -5.35
N ASP A 181 5.38 -9.81 -5.20
CA ASP A 181 5.97 -10.55 -4.07
C ASP A 181 5.60 -9.95 -2.70
N ILE A 182 5.62 -8.62 -2.59
CA ILE A 182 5.18 -7.93 -1.35
C ILE A 182 3.70 -8.18 -1.08
N PHE A 183 2.83 -8.07 -2.09
CA PHE A 183 1.39 -8.22 -1.90
C PHE A 183 0.97 -9.68 -1.70
N ASP A 184 1.63 -10.64 -2.35
CA ASP A 184 1.43 -12.07 -2.13
C ASP A 184 1.70 -12.43 -0.67
N HIS A 185 2.82 -11.94 -0.11
CA HIS A 185 3.14 -12.09 1.31
C HIS A 185 2.10 -11.44 2.22
N ILE A 186 1.70 -10.20 1.91
CA ILE A 186 0.67 -9.47 2.68
C ILE A 186 -0.65 -10.24 2.71
N PHE A 187 -1.09 -10.77 1.57
CA PHE A 187 -2.32 -11.55 1.47
C PHE A 187 -2.24 -12.87 2.23
N ALA A 188 -1.08 -13.52 2.25
CA ALA A 188 -0.88 -14.76 3.00
C ALA A 188 -0.84 -14.53 4.53
N VAL A 189 -0.22 -13.45 4.99
CA VAL A 189 -0.01 -13.22 6.43
C VAL A 189 -1.16 -12.47 7.12
N VAL A 190 -2.10 -11.89 6.39
CA VAL A 190 -3.19 -11.08 6.99
C VAL A 190 -4.02 -11.88 8.00
N GLU A 191 -4.30 -13.15 7.70
CA GLU A 191 -5.10 -14.03 8.56
C GLU A 191 -4.35 -14.42 9.85
N GLU A 192 -3.02 -14.37 9.86
CA GLU A 192 -2.24 -14.56 11.08
C GLU A 192 -2.52 -13.45 12.11
N PHE A 193 -3.11 -12.32 11.72
CA PHE A 193 -3.55 -11.27 12.63
C PHE A 193 -5.05 -11.35 12.93
N GLY A 194 -5.75 -12.43 12.52
CA GLY A 194 -7.20 -12.53 12.65
C GLY A 194 -7.95 -11.48 11.83
N LEU A 195 -7.28 -10.88 10.83
CA LEU A 195 -7.85 -9.90 9.92
C LEU A 195 -8.33 -10.59 8.65
N ARG A 196 -9.35 -10.02 8.03
CA ARG A 196 -9.84 -10.48 6.73
C ARG A 196 -9.72 -9.38 5.69
N ILE A 197 -9.41 -9.76 4.46
CA ILE A 197 -9.46 -8.86 3.32
C ILE A 197 -10.92 -8.67 2.94
N HIS A 198 -11.29 -7.44 2.68
CA HIS A 198 -12.58 -7.12 2.14
C HIS A 198 -12.72 -7.66 0.70
N GLN A 199 -13.82 -8.34 0.44
CA GLN A 199 -14.27 -8.72 -0.89
C GLN A 199 -15.73 -8.31 -1.00
N SER A 200 -16.15 -7.68 -2.11
CA SER A 200 -17.56 -7.34 -2.32
C SER A 200 -18.39 -8.64 -2.52
N PRO A 201 -19.68 -8.71 -2.14
CA PRO A 201 -20.53 -7.64 -1.60
C PRO A 201 -20.17 -7.39 -0.13
N THR A 202 -20.66 -6.29 0.48
CA THR A 202 -20.53 -6.08 1.92
C THR A 202 -21.81 -5.93 2.73
N GLY A 203 -21.81 -6.54 3.91
CA GLY A 203 -22.78 -6.37 4.98
C GLY A 203 -23.07 -7.68 5.67
N ASN A 204 -22.04 -8.37 6.18
CA ASN A 204 -22.21 -9.76 6.60
C ASN A 204 -22.75 -10.57 5.41
N ASP A 205 -22.05 -10.55 4.29
CA ASP A 205 -22.42 -11.09 2.97
C ASP A 205 -22.42 -12.60 3.03
N ILE A 206 -23.53 -13.23 3.20
CA ILE A 206 -24.89 -12.78 3.31
C ILE A 206 -25.27 -13.61 4.55
N ARG A 207 -25.62 -13.03 5.71
CA ARG A 207 -26.03 -13.69 7.00
C ARG A 207 -27.25 -14.62 6.82
N ALA A 208 -27.56 -14.91 5.57
CA ALA A 208 -28.71 -14.47 4.80
C ALA A 208 -28.49 -14.91 3.33
N LEU A 209 -27.54 -15.79 3.01
CA LEU A 209 -27.98 -16.86 2.11
C LEU A 209 -28.42 -18.09 2.89
N SER A 210 -28.01 -18.29 4.14
CA SER A 210 -28.11 -19.60 4.81
C SER A 210 -29.02 -19.67 6.05
N GLY A 211 -29.30 -18.58 6.76
CA GLY A 211 -30.39 -18.60 7.74
C GLY A 211 -31.79 -18.54 7.09
N ALA A 212 -31.87 -17.88 5.92
CA ALA A 212 -33.13 -17.54 5.26
C ALA A 212 -33.65 -18.61 4.27
N PHE A 213 -32.86 -19.64 3.98
CA PHE A 213 -33.34 -20.88 3.35
C PHE A 213 -33.32 -22.04 4.36
N GLN A 214 -33.90 -21.81 5.55
CA GLN A 214 -34.60 -22.79 6.40
C GLN A 214 -34.26 -24.27 6.18
N ARG A 215 -33.34 -24.82 6.97
CA ARG A 215 -33.22 -26.25 7.30
C ARG A 215 -32.46 -26.41 8.61
#